data_AF-A0A520BI94-F1
#
_entry.id   AF-A0A520BI94-F1
#
_cell.length_a   1.000
_cell.length_b   1.000
_cell.length_c   1.000
_cell.angle_alpha   90.00
_cell.angle_beta   90.00
_cell.angle_gamma   90.00
#
_symmetry.space_group_name_H-M   'P 1'
#
loop_
_entity.id
_entity.type
_entity.pdbx_description
1 polymer ?
#
loop_
_entity_poly.entity_id
_entity_poly.type
_entity_poly.pdbx_seq_one_letter_code
_entity_poly.pdbx_strand_id
1 'polypeptide(L)' 'TYLGKKKLILSGFHEAALAAFGAAPYVFPDKRVHLQYTTTSPKLHKVLGVESPVFD' A
#
# COMPACT_ATOMS: atom_id res chain seq x y z
N THR A 1 -15.18 17.58 4.56
CA THR A 1 -13.94 17.88 3.82
C THR A 1 -12.99 18.60 4.75
N TYR A 2 -11.79 18.09 5.00
CA TYR A 2 -10.82 18.74 5.88
C TYR A 2 -10.10 19.90 5.17
N LEU A 3 -9.51 20.80 5.94
CA LEU A 3 -8.82 21.99 5.40
C LEU A 3 -7.71 21.57 4.43
N GLY A 4 -7.70 22.15 3.23
CA GLY A 4 -6.69 21.85 2.20
C GLY A 4 -7.02 20.66 1.29
N LYS A 5 -8.06 19.86 1.57
CA LYS A 5 -8.45 18.73 0.70
C LYS A 5 -8.88 19.21 -0.69
N LYS A 6 -8.16 18.77 -1.72
CA LYS A 6 -8.52 18.97 -3.13
C LYS A 6 -9.34 17.77 -3.63
N LYS A 7 -10.39 18.04 -4.42
CA LYS A 7 -11.24 17.01 -5.04
C LYS A 7 -10.63 16.50 -6.34
N LEU A 8 -9.43 15.93 -6.25
CA LEU A 8 -8.72 15.32 -7.38
C LEU A 8 -8.64 13.81 -7.18
N ILE A 9 -8.70 13.06 -8.28
CA ILE A 9 -8.55 11.60 -8.26
C ILE A 9 -7.20 11.21 -7.64
N LEU A 10 -6.13 11.95 -7.99
CA LEU A 10 -4.80 11.73 -7.41
C LEU A 10 -4.77 11.87 -5.89
N SER A 11 -5.52 12.82 -5.33
CA SER A 11 -5.61 13.01 -3.89
C SER A 11 -6.35 11.85 -3.23
N GLY A 12 -7.35 11.29 -3.92
CA GLY A 12 -8.01 10.04 -3.51
C GLY A 12 -7.05 8.86 -3.43
N PHE A 13 -6.16 8.67 -4.41
CA PHE A 13 -5.18 7.59 -4.38
C PHE A 13 -4.19 7.71 -3.21
N HIS A 14 -3.71 8.92 -2.95
CA HIS A 14 -2.82 9.17 -1.81
C HIS A 14 -3.51 8.86 -0.47
N GLU A 15 -4.73 9.35 -0.28
CA GLU A 15 -5.48 9.14 0.95
C GLU A 15 -5.88 7.68 1.15
N ALA A 16 -6.23 6.96 0.08
CA ALA A 16 -6.55 5.54 0.14
C ALA A 16 -5.33 4.72 0.59
N ALA A 17 -4.13 5.05 0.09
CA ALA A 17 -2.90 4.41 0.54
C ALA A 17 -2.69 4.62 2.05
N LEU A 18 -2.78 5.87 2.53
CA LEU A 18 -2.63 6.17 3.96
C LEU A 18 -3.71 5.51 4.83
N ALA A 19 -4.96 5.50 4.36
CA ALA A 19 -6.07 4.87 5.08
C ALA A 19 -5.86 3.35 5.22
N ALA A 20 -5.37 2.67 4.18
CA ALA A 20 -5.07 1.24 4.24
C ALA A 20 -3.96 0.92 5.28
N PHE A 21 -2.88 1.71 5.31
CA PHE A 21 -1.83 1.58 6.33
C PHE A 21 -2.35 1.86 7.74
N GLY A 22 -3.21 2.88 7.91
CA GLY A 22 -3.84 3.21 9.19
C GLY A 22 -4.85 2.17 9.67
N ALA A 23 -5.56 1.50 8.75
CA ALA A 23 -6.53 0.46 9.07
C ALA A 23 -5.88 -0.89 9.43
N ALA A 24 -4.69 -1.17 8.90
CA ALA A 24 -4.06 -2.48 9.01
C ALA A 24 -3.82 -2.98 10.46
N PRO A 25 -3.42 -2.15 11.44
CA PRO A 25 -3.31 -2.59 12.84
C PRO A 25 -4.64 -2.98 13.48
N TYR A 26 -5.76 -2.43 13.02
CA TYR A 26 -7.09 -2.77 13.53
C TYR A 26 -7.58 -4.10 12.94
N VAL A 27 -7.32 -4.34 11.65
CA VAL A 27 -7.74 -5.56 10.96
C VAL A 27 -6.81 -6.74 11.26
N PHE A 28 -5.51 -6.47 11.47
CA PHE A 28 -4.48 -7.48 11.70
C PHE A 28 -3.60 -7.12 12.91
N PRO A 29 -4.14 -7.16 14.14
CA PRO A 29 -3.44 -6.70 15.35
C PRO A 29 -2.11 -7.43 15.61
N ASP A 30 -2.04 -8.73 15.28
CA ASP A 30 -0.85 -9.56 15.51
C ASP A 30 0.19 -9.46 14.39
N LYS A 31 -0.10 -8.74 13.30
CA LYS A 31 0.78 -8.65 12.13
C LYS A 31 1.43 -7.28 12.05
N ARG A 32 2.77 -7.25 12.06
CA ARG A 32 3.52 -6.04 11.74
C ARG A 32 3.42 -5.73 10.24
N VAL A 33 2.98 -4.51 9.93
CA VAL A 33 2.87 -3.99 8.57
C VAL A 33 4.22 -3.42 8.17
N HIS A 34 4.88 -4.07 7.22
CA HIS A 34 6.15 -3.60 6.66
C HIS A 34 5.90 -2.77 5.40
N LEU A 35 6.57 -1.62 5.30
CA LEU A 35 6.63 -0.88 4.05
C LEU A 35 7.50 -1.66 3.05
N GLN A 36 6.93 -2.00 1.90
CA GLN A 36 7.60 -2.73 0.83
C GLN A 36 7.28 -2.07 -0.50
N TYR A 37 8.23 -2.09 -1.43
CA TYR A 37 8.03 -1.55 -2.78
C TYR A 37 7.54 -2.65 -3.72
N THR A 38 6.58 -2.29 -4.57
CA THR A 38 5.96 -3.20 -5.55
C THR A 38 6.92 -3.65 -6.65
N THR A 39 8.09 -3.03 -6.78
CA THR A 39 9.09 -3.37 -7.80
C THR A 39 10.08 -4.44 -7.33
N THR A 40 10.35 -4.51 -6.02
CA THR A 40 11.41 -5.36 -5.47
C THR A 40 10.90 -6.45 -4.55
N SER A 41 9.66 -6.38 -4.06
CA SER A 41 9.14 -7.36 -3.10
C SER A 41 8.57 -8.60 -3.80
N PRO A 42 9.17 -9.80 -3.60
CA PRO A 42 8.59 -11.05 -4.11
C PRO A 42 7.24 -11.37 -3.46
N LYS A 43 7.04 -10.93 -2.20
CA LYS A 43 5.77 -11.08 -1.50
C LYS A 43 4.66 -10.30 -2.19
N LEU A 44 4.92 -9.05 -2.59
CA LEU A 44 3.94 -8.24 -3.30
C LEU A 44 3.68 -8.77 -4.70
N HIS A 45 4.73 -9.22 -5.42
CA HIS A 45 4.54 -9.87 -6.72
C HIS A 45 3.64 -11.11 -6.62
N LYS A 46 3.82 -11.95 -5.58
CA LYS A 46 2.95 -13.10 -5.32
C LYS A 46 1.49 -12.70 -5.08
N VAL A 47 1.25 -11.60 -4.35
CA VAL A 47 -0.11 -11.09 -4.10
C VAL A 47 -0.73 -10.51 -5.39
N LEU A 48 0.08 -9.85 -6.22
CA LEU A 48 -0.33 -9.27 -7.50
C LEU A 48 -0.46 -10.29 -8.63
N GLY A 49 0.04 -11.52 -8.43
CA GLY A 49 0.04 -12.56 -9.46
C GLY A 49 1.01 -12.30 -10.61
N VAL A 50 2.11 -11.59 -10.36
CA VAL A 50 3.14 -11.27 -11.35
C VAL A 50 4.43 -12.02 -11.07
N GLU A 51 5.23 -12.26 -12.10
CA GLU A 51 6.56 -12.86 -11.96
C GLU A 51 7.50 -11.92 -11.19
N SER A 52 8.32 -12.48 -10.32
CA SER A 52 9.36 -11.70 -9.62
C SER A 52 10.60 -11.59 -10.51
N PRO A 53 11.20 -10.39 -10.63
CA PRO A 53 12.42 -10.22 -11.41
C PRO A 53 13.56 -11.03 -10.79
N VAL A 54 14.27 -11.77 -11.62
CA VAL A 54 15.56 -12.38 -11.28
C VAL A 54 16.62 -11.35 -11.66
N PHE A 55 17.44 -10.96 -10.69
CA PHE A 55 18.59 -10.09 -10.92
C PHE A 55 19.82 -11.01 -11.01
N ASP A 56 20.53 -10.94 -12.13
CA ASP A 56 21.85 -11.57 -12.32
C ASP A 56 22.94 -10.82 -11.55
#